data_AF-A0AAJ2F2E9-F1
#
_entry.id   AF-A0AAJ2F2E9-F1
#
_cell.length_a   1.000
_cell.length_b   1.000
_cell.length_c   1.000
_cell.angle_alpha   90.00
_cell.angle_beta   90.00
_cell.angle_gamma   90.00
#
_symmetry.space_group_name_H-M   'P 1'
#
loop_
_entity.id
_entity.type
_entity.pdbx_description
1 polymer ?
#
loop_
_entity_poly.entity_id
_entity_poly.type
_entity_poly.pdbx_seq_one_letter_code
_entity_poly.pdbx_strand_id
1 'polypeptide(L)'
;MTKTAVYKPINPADLSISNDPYTGRERTDEGKYAEIFRKVKQGQRIVCPEGRAGGIAHAYAKWLKKNVGAKQPIVRTKDRCDDGKGGVWWLGEKENKPASTVWAPLKKAA
;
A
#
# COMPACT_ATOMS: atom_id res chain seq x y z
N MET A 1 -28.83 8.93 -12.06
CA MET A 1 -29.35 8.80 -10.67
C MET A 1 -28.40 7.92 -9.89
N THR A 2 -27.59 8.48 -8.98
CA THR A 2 -26.64 7.72 -8.15
C THR A 2 -27.36 7.22 -6.90
N LYS A 3 -27.46 5.89 -6.75
CA LYS A 3 -28.11 5.23 -5.62
C LYS A 3 -27.20 5.36 -4.38
N THR A 4 -27.52 6.28 -3.48
CA THR A 4 -26.83 6.43 -2.18
C THR A 4 -27.09 5.18 -1.34
N ALA A 5 -26.06 4.40 -1.05
CA ALA A 5 -26.15 3.26 -0.15
C ALA A 5 -26.20 3.76 1.31
N VAL A 6 -27.34 3.58 1.96
CA VAL A 6 -27.50 3.87 3.40
C VAL A 6 -26.87 2.73 4.19
N TYR A 7 -25.82 3.03 4.95
CA TYR A 7 -25.20 2.07 5.86
C TYR A 7 -26.13 1.84 7.06
N LYS A 8 -26.62 0.61 7.24
CA LYS A 8 -27.36 0.22 8.45
C LYS A 8 -26.40 -0.44 9.44
N PRO A 9 -26.27 0.07 10.68
CA PRO A 9 -25.49 -0.60 11.70
C PRO A 9 -26.11 -1.98 12.00
N ILE A 10 -25.26 -3.00 12.05
CA ILE A 10 -25.65 -4.38 12.38
C ILE A 10 -25.58 -4.54 13.90
N ASN A 11 -26.57 -5.21 14.49
CA ASN A 11 -26.56 -5.58 15.90
C ASN A 11 -25.55 -6.73 16.13
N PRO A 12 -24.59 -6.61 17.05
CA PRO A 12 -23.61 -7.67 17.31
C PRO A 12 -24.22 -9.02 17.72
N ALA A 13 -25.43 -9.03 18.29
CA ALA A 13 -26.14 -10.26 18.66
C ALA A 13 -26.59 -11.10 17.45
N ASP A 14 -26.67 -10.49 16.26
CA ASP A 14 -27.05 -11.18 15.02
C ASP A 14 -25.84 -11.84 14.32
N LEU A 15 -24.63 -11.73 14.89
CA LEU A 15 -23.42 -12.35 14.36
C LEU A 15 -23.23 -13.75 14.94
N SER A 16 -23.14 -14.77 14.09
CA SER A 16 -22.82 -16.14 14.49
C SER A 16 -21.50 -16.61 13.86
N ILE A 17 -20.69 -17.35 14.63
CA ILE A 17 -19.50 -18.05 14.09
C ILE A 17 -19.95 -19.41 13.58
N SER A 18 -19.66 -19.72 12.32
CA SER A 18 -19.86 -21.05 11.73
C SER A 18 -18.52 -21.71 11.41
N ASN A 19 -18.49 -23.04 11.43
CA ASN A 19 -17.33 -23.87 11.09
C ASN A 19 -17.35 -24.36 9.63
N ASP A 20 -18.17 -23.75 8.77
CA ASP A 20 -18.24 -24.13 7.37
C ASP A 20 -16.87 -23.96 6.67
N PRO A 21 -16.45 -24.93 5.83
CA PRO A 21 -15.22 -24.80 5.07
C PRO A 21 -15.36 -23.65 4.06
N TYR A 22 -14.34 -22.78 3.99
CA TYR A 22 -14.30 -21.70 3.01
C TYR A 22 -14.16 -22.27 1.59
N THR A 23 -15.20 -22.14 0.77
CA THR A 23 -15.22 -22.62 -0.62
C THR A 23 -14.79 -21.57 -1.65
N GLY A 24 -14.36 -20.39 -1.21
CA GLY A 24 -13.86 -19.35 -2.09
C GLY A 24 -12.45 -19.62 -2.62
N ARG A 25 -11.97 -18.78 -3.54
CA ARG A 25 -10.58 -18.88 -4.03
C ARG A 25 -9.60 -18.69 -2.88
N GLU A 26 -8.69 -19.66 -2.71
CA GLU A 26 -7.49 -19.45 -1.92
C GLU A 26 -6.70 -18.25 -2.46
N ARG A 27 -6.13 -17.47 -1.55
CA ARG A 27 -5.24 -16.38 -1.94
C ARG A 27 -4.00 -16.99 -2.57
N THR A 28 -3.80 -16.75 -3.86
CA THR A 28 -2.55 -17.06 -4.53
C THR A 28 -1.44 -16.18 -3.97
N ASP A 29 -0.27 -16.77 -3.72
CA ASP A 29 0.91 -16.06 -3.21
C ASP A 29 1.43 -14.97 -4.15
N GLU A 30 1.17 -15.15 -5.44
CA GLU A 30 1.51 -14.20 -6.49
C GLU A 30 0.34 -13.24 -6.70
N GLY A 31 0.50 -12.02 -6.18
CA GLY A 31 -0.48 -10.95 -6.37
C GLY A 31 -0.60 -10.52 -7.84
N LYS A 32 -1.73 -9.90 -8.21
CA LYS A 32 -2.08 -9.42 -9.56
C LYS A 32 -0.97 -8.68 -10.33
N TYR A 33 -0.05 -8.02 -9.62
CA TYR A 33 1.01 -7.19 -10.20
C TYR A 33 2.42 -7.82 -10.12
N ALA A 34 2.54 -9.08 -9.67
CA ALA A 34 3.83 -9.72 -9.43
C ALA A 34 4.73 -9.74 -10.68
N GLU A 35 4.17 -10.03 -11.86
CA GLU A 35 4.94 -10.07 -13.10
C GLU A 35 5.54 -8.71 -13.49
N ILE A 36 4.76 -7.62 -13.36
CA ILE A 36 5.25 -6.29 -13.71
C ILE A 36 6.29 -5.80 -12.68
N PHE A 37 6.08 -6.14 -11.40
CA PHE A 37 7.02 -5.77 -10.33
C PHE A 37 8.38 -6.48 -10.48
N ARG A 38 8.41 -7.71 -10.97
CA ARG A 38 9.67 -8.44 -11.28
C ARG A 38 10.49 -7.80 -12.39
N LYS A 39 9.81 -7.15 -13.35
CA LYS A 39 10.46 -6.55 -14.53
C LYS A 39 11.01 -5.15 -14.26
N VAL A 40 10.43 -4.43 -13.31
CA VAL A 40 10.82 -3.04 -13.01
C VAL A 40 12.03 -2.97 -12.11
N LYS A 41 13.02 -2.18 -12.55
CA LYS A 41 14.21 -1.84 -11.77
C LYS A 41 14.01 -0.57 -10.97
N GLN A 42 14.85 -0.36 -9.95
CA GLN A 42 14.92 0.90 -9.22
C GLN A 42 15.13 2.08 -10.20
N GLY A 43 14.43 3.19 -9.95
CA GLY A 43 14.41 4.39 -10.78
C GLY A 43 13.46 4.33 -11.97
N GLN A 44 12.96 3.15 -12.36
CA GLN A 44 12.03 3.04 -13.48
C GLN A 44 10.58 3.32 -13.07
N ARG A 45 9.79 3.77 -14.06
CA ARG A 45 8.38 4.11 -13.90
C ARG A 45 7.50 2.90 -14.24
N ILE A 46 6.61 2.55 -13.32
CA ILE A 46 5.41 1.76 -13.64
C ILE A 46 4.35 2.76 -14.09
N VAL A 47 3.99 2.71 -15.37
CA VAL A 47 2.93 3.56 -15.94
C VAL A 47 1.58 2.96 -15.58
N CYS A 48 0.66 3.77 -15.05
CA CYS A 48 -0.69 3.33 -14.73
C CYS A 48 -1.74 4.36 -15.15
N PRO A 49 -3.03 3.97 -15.24
CA PRO A 49 -4.10 4.93 -15.43
C PRO A 49 -4.17 5.95 -14.28
N GLU A 50 -4.73 7.12 -14.57
CA GLU A 50 -4.98 8.16 -13.57
C GLU A 50 -5.82 7.62 -12.40
N GLY A 51 -5.49 8.04 -11.17
CA GLY A 51 -6.18 7.63 -9.95
C GLY A 51 -5.88 6.20 -9.47
N ARG A 52 -5.00 5.46 -10.14
CA ARG A 52 -4.58 4.11 -9.72
C ARG A 52 -3.20 4.05 -9.06
N ALA A 53 -2.41 5.11 -9.14
CA ALA A 53 -1.01 5.11 -8.72
C ALA A 53 -0.85 4.75 -7.23
N GLY A 54 -1.67 5.32 -6.34
CA GLY A 54 -1.61 5.05 -4.90
C GLY A 54 -1.83 3.57 -4.54
N GLY A 55 -2.83 2.93 -5.15
CA GLY A 55 -3.12 1.52 -4.91
C GLY A 55 -2.00 0.60 -5.40
N ILE A 56 -1.41 0.91 -6.55
CA ILE A 56 -0.28 0.17 -7.11
C ILE A 56 0.98 0.36 -6.25
N ALA A 57 1.24 1.57 -5.78
CA ALA A 57 2.39 1.85 -4.91
C ALA A 57 2.33 1.11 -3.58
N HIS A 58 1.16 1.01 -2.97
CA HIS A 58 0.98 0.20 -1.75
C HIS A 58 1.26 -1.28 -2.01
N ALA A 59 0.74 -1.81 -3.11
CA ALA A 59 1.02 -3.19 -3.52
C ALA A 59 2.51 -3.40 -3.83
N TYR A 60 3.17 -2.43 -4.47
CA TYR A 60 4.56 -2.51 -4.85
C TYR A 60 5.48 -2.45 -3.63
N ALA A 61 5.23 -1.56 -2.68
CA ALA A 61 5.97 -1.48 -1.42
C ALA A 61 5.89 -2.79 -0.62
N LYS A 62 4.70 -3.42 -0.56
CA LYS A 62 4.55 -4.74 0.08
C LYS A 62 5.31 -5.83 -0.67
N TRP A 63 5.26 -5.81 -1.99
CA TRP A 63 5.96 -6.78 -2.82
C TRP A 63 7.48 -6.67 -2.67
N LEU A 64 8.03 -5.45 -2.63
CA LEU A 64 9.46 -5.18 -2.38
C LEU A 64 9.91 -5.71 -1.01
N LYS A 65 9.10 -5.50 0.04
CA LYS A 65 9.37 -6.06 1.38
C LYS A 65 9.41 -7.59 1.38
N LYS A 66 8.43 -8.24 0.74
CA LYS A 66 8.30 -9.72 0.72
C LYS A 66 9.34 -10.41 -0.18
N ASN A 67 9.62 -9.85 -1.36
CA ASN A 67 10.38 -10.55 -2.41
C ASN A 67 11.81 -10.02 -2.60
N VAL A 68 12.05 -8.74 -2.34
CA VAL A 68 13.36 -8.10 -2.50
C VAL A 68 14.06 -7.95 -1.14
N GLY A 69 13.33 -8.06 -0.03
CA GLY A 69 13.87 -7.90 1.33
C GLY A 69 14.07 -6.44 1.75
N ALA A 70 13.48 -5.50 1.01
CA ALA A 70 13.62 -4.08 1.29
C ALA A 70 13.01 -3.71 2.64
N LYS A 71 13.77 -3.07 3.55
CA LYS A 71 13.26 -2.76 4.91
C LYS A 71 12.33 -1.56 4.88
N GLN A 72 12.77 -0.48 4.23
CA GLN A 72 12.04 0.77 4.09
C GLN A 72 12.06 1.27 2.63
N PRO A 73 11.36 0.59 1.71
CA PRO A 73 11.34 0.97 0.30
C PRO A 73 10.72 2.35 0.12
N ILE A 74 11.43 3.23 -0.60
CA ILE A 74 10.96 4.55 -0.99
C ILE A 74 10.20 4.39 -2.31
N VAL A 75 8.87 4.32 -2.23
CA VAL A 75 8.00 4.30 -3.39
C VAL A 75 7.34 5.67 -3.53
N ARG A 76 7.48 6.29 -4.71
CA ARG A 76 6.85 7.57 -5.04
C ARG A 76 5.76 7.39 -6.07
N THR A 77 4.74 8.23 -5.98
CA THR A 77 3.59 8.23 -6.89
C THR A 77 3.35 9.61 -7.45
N LYS A 78 2.89 9.66 -8.70
CA LYS A 78 2.34 10.86 -9.32
C LYS A 78 1.07 10.44 -10.06
N ASP A 79 -0.07 11.02 -9.73
CA ASP A 79 -1.36 10.61 -10.33
C ASP A 79 -1.52 11.09 -11.78
N ARG A 80 -0.90 12.23 -12.13
CA ARG A 80 -0.90 12.78 -13.47
C ARG A 80 0.51 13.24 -13.85
N CYS A 81 1.16 12.51 -14.75
CA CYS A 81 2.41 12.91 -15.38
C CYS A 81 2.13 13.65 -16.69
N ASP A 82 3.19 14.10 -17.37
CA ASP A 82 3.08 14.94 -18.57
C ASP A 82 2.41 14.21 -19.75
N ASP A 83 2.38 12.88 -19.71
CA ASP A 83 1.67 12.00 -20.63
C ASP A 83 0.19 11.74 -20.25
N GLY A 84 -0.33 12.44 -19.24
CA GLY A 84 -1.69 12.27 -18.73
C GLY A 84 -1.91 10.98 -17.94
N LYS A 85 -0.85 10.19 -17.67
CA LYS A 85 -0.93 8.91 -16.94
C LYS A 85 -0.35 9.02 -15.54
N GLY A 86 -0.77 8.12 -14.66
CA GLY A 86 -0.15 7.92 -13.37
C GLY A 86 1.22 7.25 -13.49
N GLY A 87 2.04 7.39 -12.46
CA GLY A 87 3.37 6.80 -12.37
C GLY A 87 3.67 6.35 -10.95
N VAL A 88 4.31 5.19 -10.84
CA VAL A 88 4.89 4.69 -9.60
C VAL A 88 6.38 4.42 -9.82
N TRP A 89 7.23 4.93 -8.93
CA TRP A 89 8.68 4.72 -8.98
C TRP A 89 9.15 4.13 -7.67
N TRP A 90 10.09 3.21 -7.76
CA TRP A 90 10.89 2.78 -6.61
C TRP A 90 12.22 3.50 -6.66
N LEU A 91 12.53 4.32 -5.65
CA LEU A 91 13.73 5.15 -5.61
C LEU A 91 14.86 4.57 -4.75
N GLY A 92 14.65 3.39 -4.15
CA GLY A 92 15.61 2.72 -3.27
C GLY A 92 15.05 2.53 -1.87
N GLU A 93 15.91 2.59 -0.86
CA GLU A 93 15.54 2.40 0.53
C GLU A 93 15.97 3.59 1.36
N LYS A 94 15.17 3.93 2.37
CA LYS A 94 15.56 4.96 3.33
C LYS A 94 16.71 4.41 4.17
N GLU A 95 17.81 5.17 4.26
CA GLU A 95 18.87 4.87 5.22
C GLU A 95 18.23 4.76 6.61
N ASN A 96 18.51 3.66 7.30
CA ASN A 96 17.93 3.34 8.59
C ASN A 96 18.60 4.20 9.68
N LYS A 97 18.41 5.52 9.64
CA LYS A 97 18.79 6.40 10.75
C LYS A 97 17.80 6.15 11.88
N PRO A 98 18.25 5.78 13.10
CA PRO A 98 17.36 5.67 14.24
C PRO A 98 16.65 7.02 14.41
N ALA A 99 15.33 6.97 14.62
CA ALA A 99 14.55 8.17 14.88
C ALA A 99 15.17 8.88 16.09
N SER A 100 15.75 10.06 15.89
CA SER A 100 16.24 10.90 16.98
C SER A 100 15.03 11.52 17.68
N THR A 101 14.31 10.70 18.45
CA THR A 101 13.25 11.15 19.33
C THR A 101 13.91 11.82 20.53
N VAL A 102 14.38 13.05 20.35
CA VAL A 102 14.75 13.93 21.48
C VAL A 102 13.44 14.54 21.98
N TRP A 103 12.73 13.81 22.84
CA TRP A 103 11.72 14.43 23.70
C TRP A 103 12.48 15.18 24.79
N ALA A 104 12.82 16.44 24.53
CA ALA A 104 13.31 17.32 25.58
C ALA A 104 12.12 17.61 26.51
N PRO A 105 12.19 17.27 27.82
CA PRO A 105 11.18 17.73 28.75
C PRO A 105 11.29 19.25 28.87
N LEU A 106 10.19 19.96 28.56
CA LEU A 106 10.03 21.38 28.90
C LEU A 106 10.25 21.50 30.42
N LYS A 107 11.37 22.11 30.82
CA LYS A 107 11.58 22.53 32.21
C LYS A 107 10.44 23.48 32.56
N LYS A 108 9.53 23.05 33.43
CA LYS A 108 8.58 23.95 34.09
C LYS A 108 9.41 24.92 34.92
N ALA A 109 9.32 26.21 34.59
CA ALA A 109 9.73 27.27 35.48
C ALA A 109 8.60 27.51 36.49
N ALA A 110 8.88 27.21 37.76
CA ALA A 110 8.22 27.79 38.95
C ALA A 110 9.07 27.41 40.17
#